data_AF-A0A812NU85-F1
#
_entry.id   AF-A0A812NU85-F1
#
_cell.length_a   1.000
_cell.length_b   1.000
_cell.length_c   1.000
_cell.angle_alpha   90.00
_cell.angle_beta   90.00
_cell.angle_gamma   90.00
#
_symmetry.space_group_name_H-M   'P 1'
#
loop_
_entity.id
_entity.type
_entity.pdbx_description
1 polymer ?
#
loop_
_entity_poly.entity_id
_entity_poly.type
_entity_poly.pdbx_seq_one_letter_code
_entity_poly.pdbx_strand_id
1 'polypeptide(L)'
;MAVLTGDASRLPQLLRRYWPRRPIAWDGSPPFLGWSATSLAAAIRKGELTSSAVVKAYIQRIRKVNVHLNALVAERFSAALAQAETVDQQIEASQGDPAKPWPPFLGVPIILKEALEYPGFPYTNGLLCRKGRVGESSGPVVRRIE
;
A
#
# COMPACT_ATOMS: atom_id res chain seq x y z
N MET A 1 23.00 9.78 18.25
CA MET A 1 21.62 10.13 17.83
C MET A 1 20.97 10.91 18.95
N ALA A 2 20.76 12.22 18.78
CA ALA A 2 20.00 13.01 19.75
C ALA A 2 18.51 12.80 19.47
N VAL A 3 17.77 12.25 20.45
CA VAL A 3 16.31 12.30 20.43
C VAL A 3 15.96 13.78 20.61
N LEU A 4 15.45 14.43 19.57
CA LEU A 4 14.97 15.81 19.66
C LEU A 4 13.70 15.84 20.51
N THR A 5 13.87 15.88 21.83
CA THR A 5 12.81 16.12 22.81
C THR A 5 12.53 17.62 22.87
N GLY A 6 11.86 18.16 21.85
CA GLY A 6 11.57 19.59 21.72
C GLY A 6 10.13 19.87 21.29
N ASP A 7 9.68 21.11 21.50
CA ASP A 7 8.37 21.59 21.04
C ASP A 7 8.46 22.01 19.56
N ALA A 8 7.65 21.38 18.70
CA ALA A 8 7.55 21.67 17.28
C ALA A 8 7.16 23.13 16.98
N SER A 9 6.53 23.83 17.94
CA SER A 9 6.18 25.25 17.82
C SER A 9 7.41 26.16 17.67
N ARG A 10 8.61 25.68 18.04
CA ARG A 10 9.84 26.48 17.95
C ARG A 10 10.59 26.32 16.63
N LEU A 11 10.15 25.42 15.75
CA LEU A 11 10.75 25.26 14.42
C LEU A 11 10.19 26.25 13.40
N PRO A 12 11.02 26.68 12.41
CA PRO A 12 10.55 27.34 11.19
C PRO A 12 9.40 26.55 10.55
N GLN A 13 8.38 27.24 10.03
CA GLN A 13 7.17 26.58 9.49
C GLN A 13 7.51 25.46 8.48
N LEU A 14 8.52 25.67 7.63
CA LEU A 14 9.00 24.68 6.66
C LEU A 14 9.54 23.39 7.30
N LEU A 15 10.15 23.50 8.48
CA LEU A 15 10.76 22.36 9.18
C LEU A 15 9.78 21.66 10.13
N ARG A 16 8.69 22.31 10.55
CA ARG A 16 7.62 21.68 11.34
C ARG A 16 7.00 20.46 10.64
N ARG A 17 7.01 20.45 9.30
CA ARG A 17 6.57 19.31 8.48
C ARG A 17 7.41 18.05 8.71
N TYR A 18 8.69 18.21 9.05
CA TYR A 18 9.65 17.12 9.25
C TYR A 18 9.88 16.79 10.73
N TRP A 19 9.17 17.45 11.66
CA TRP A 19 9.25 17.12 13.07
C TRP A 19 8.68 15.72 13.31
N PRO A 20 9.39 14.85 14.05
CA PRO A 20 8.89 13.50 14.35
C PRO A 20 7.55 13.61 15.05
N ARG A 21 6.50 13.19 14.34
CA ARG A 21 5.16 13.08 14.91
C ARG A 21 5.15 11.90 15.89
N ARG A 22 4.35 12.02 16.95
CA ARG A 22 4.18 10.91 17.91
C ARG A 22 3.86 9.61 17.14
N PRO A 23 4.40 8.46 17.56
CA PRO A 23 4.04 7.18 16.97
C PRO A 23 2.53 7.03 17.00
N ILE A 24 1.93 6.71 15.86
CA ILE A 24 0.49 6.44 15.79
C ILE A 24 0.30 5.06 16.38
N ALA A 25 -0.24 5.00 17.60
CA ALA A 25 -0.51 3.76 18.30
C ALA A 25 -1.32 2.78 17.43
N TRP A 26 -1.12 1.49 17.67
CA TRP A 26 -1.98 0.47 17.07
C TRP A 26 -3.40 0.65 17.58
N ASP A 27 -4.37 0.79 16.67
CA ASP A 27 -5.75 1.16 16.99
C ASP A 27 -6.70 -0.05 17.05
N GLY A 28 -6.15 -1.25 17.29
CA GLY A 28 -6.90 -2.50 17.20
C GLY A 28 -7.17 -2.96 15.76
N SER A 29 -6.44 -2.41 14.78
CA SER A 29 -6.47 -2.93 13.41
C SER A 29 -6.12 -4.44 13.36
N PRO A 30 -6.60 -5.18 12.34
CA PRO A 30 -6.38 -6.62 12.26
C PRO A 30 -4.89 -7.00 12.38
N PRO A 31 -4.50 -7.99 13.21
CA PRO A 31 -3.10 -8.35 13.41
C PRO A 31 -2.36 -8.70 12.13
N PHE A 32 -3.06 -9.23 11.12
CA PHE A 32 -2.48 -9.60 9.84
C PHE A 32 -1.89 -8.42 9.06
N LEU A 33 -2.24 -7.17 9.38
CA LEU A 33 -1.62 -5.99 8.78
C LEU A 33 -0.11 -5.89 9.10
N GLY A 34 0.36 -6.56 10.16
CA GLY A 34 1.77 -6.67 10.51
C GLY A 34 2.45 -7.96 10.03
N TRP A 35 1.75 -8.83 9.29
CA TRP A 35 2.34 -10.05 8.76
C TRP A 35 3.26 -9.76 7.57
N SER A 36 4.17 -10.69 7.28
CA SER A 36 4.96 -10.64 6.06
C SER A 36 4.09 -10.86 4.82
N ALA A 37 4.55 -10.38 3.67
CA ALA A 37 3.90 -10.61 2.38
C ALA A 37 3.74 -12.11 2.06
N THR A 38 4.74 -12.93 2.42
CA THR A 38 4.69 -14.39 2.21
C THR A 38 3.64 -15.07 3.11
N SER A 39 3.48 -14.62 4.35
CA SER A 39 2.43 -15.11 5.25
C SER A 39 1.03 -14.72 4.78
N LEU A 40 0.84 -13.48 4.33
CA LEU A 40 -0.43 -13.05 3.72
C LEU A 40 -0.76 -13.88 2.48
N ALA A 41 0.20 -14.05 1.57
CA ALA A 41 -0.01 -14.84 0.36
C ALA A 41 -0.36 -16.31 0.69
N ALA A 42 0.28 -16.89 1.71
CA ALA A 42 -0.02 -18.25 2.16
C ALA A 42 -1.43 -18.37 2.75
N ALA A 43 -1.83 -17.44 3.62
CA ALA A 43 -3.17 -17.42 4.21
C ALA A 43 -4.26 -17.23 3.15
N ILE A 44 -4.01 -16.34 2.16
CA ILE A 44 -4.92 -16.11 1.03
C ILE A 44 -5.09 -17.38 0.19
N ARG A 45 -3.99 -18.01 -0.23
CA ARG A 45 -4.05 -19.26 -1.03
C ARG A 45 -4.78 -20.41 -0.32
N LYS A 46 -4.74 -20.45 1.00
CA LYS A 46 -5.44 -21.46 1.81
C LYS A 46 -6.91 -21.12 2.08
N GLY A 47 -7.37 -19.92 1.71
CA GLY A 47 -8.71 -19.44 2.04
C GLY A 47 -8.89 -19.03 3.51
N GLU A 48 -7.80 -18.92 4.29
CA GLU A 48 -7.84 -18.45 5.68
C GLU A 48 -8.13 -16.93 5.76
N LEU A 49 -7.74 -16.20 4.71
CA LEU A 49 -8.07 -14.79 4.48
C LEU A 49 -8.51 -14.62 3.03
N THR A 50 -9.41 -13.66 2.77
CA THR A 50 -9.67 -13.22 1.39
C THR A 50 -8.78 -12.02 1.05
N SER A 51 -8.34 -11.92 -0.20
CA SER A 51 -7.59 -10.77 -0.70
C SER A 51 -8.41 -9.49 -0.52
N SER A 52 -9.72 -9.51 -0.81
CA SER A 52 -10.60 -8.35 -0.61
C SER A 52 -10.65 -7.87 0.85
N ALA A 53 -10.68 -8.79 1.82
CA ALA A 53 -10.66 -8.45 3.24
C ALA A 53 -9.32 -7.82 3.65
N VAL A 54 -8.21 -8.37 3.16
CA VAL A 54 -6.86 -7.82 3.40
C VAL A 54 -6.75 -6.41 2.81
N VAL A 55 -7.11 -6.22 1.54
CA VAL A 55 -7.08 -4.91 0.87
C VAL A 55 -7.96 -3.88 1.58
N LYS A 56 -9.19 -4.26 1.95
CA LYS A 56 -10.11 -3.40 2.69
C LYS A 56 -9.53 -2.95 4.04
N ALA A 57 -8.89 -3.86 4.78
CA ALA A 57 -8.25 -3.53 6.05
C ALA A 57 -7.08 -2.54 5.88
N TYR A 58 -6.23 -2.73 4.85
CA TYR A 58 -5.17 -1.77 4.54
C TYR A 58 -5.72 -0.41 4.13
N ILE A 59 -6.78 -0.34 3.31
CA ILE A 59 -7.42 0.93 2.93
C ILE A 59 -7.94 1.67 4.17
N GLN A 60 -8.61 0.96 5.07
CA GLN A 60 -9.11 1.55 6.32
C GLN A 60 -7.97 2.11 7.18
N ARG A 61 -6.86 1.37 7.30
CA ARG A 61 -5.67 1.83 8.01
C ARG A 61 -5.04 3.06 7.34
N ILE A 62 -4.92 3.05 6.01
CA ILE A 62 -4.37 4.17 5.24
C ILE A 62 -5.21 5.43 5.47
N ARG A 63 -6.55 5.34 5.41
CA ARG A 63 -7.43 6.50 5.64
C ARG A 63 -7.23 7.14 7.01
N LYS A 64 -6.99 6.33 8.06
CA LYS A 64 -6.73 6.83 9.42
C LYS A 64 -5.32 7.42 9.59
N VAL A 65 -4.34 6.85 8.91
CA VAL A 65 -2.91 7.12 9.17
C VAL A 65 -2.31 8.13 8.21
N ASN A 66 -2.74 8.14 6.95
CA ASN A 66 -2.09 8.91 5.89
C ASN A 66 -2.24 10.42 6.10
N VAL A 67 -3.29 10.88 6.79
CA VAL A 67 -3.43 12.28 7.25
C VAL A 67 -2.24 12.74 8.10
N HIS A 68 -1.59 11.80 8.81
CA HIS A 68 -0.44 12.10 9.64
C HIS A 68 0.89 11.90 8.92
N LEU A 69 0.98 10.92 8.02
CA LEU A 69 2.23 10.54 7.34
C LEU A 69 2.44 11.21 5.99
N ASN A 70 1.38 11.49 5.25
CA ASN A 70 1.42 11.91 3.85
C ASN A 70 2.31 10.99 2.99
N ALA A 71 2.16 9.67 3.19
CA ALA A 71 2.94 8.62 2.53
C ALA A 71 2.33 8.20 1.17
N LEU A 72 1.00 8.25 1.06
CA LEU A 72 0.28 7.99 -0.19
C LEU A 72 -0.19 9.32 -0.78
N VAL A 73 0.25 9.62 -2.00
CA VAL A 73 -0.06 10.88 -2.72
C VAL A 73 -1.14 10.75 -3.78
N ALA A 74 -1.48 9.52 -4.17
CA ALA A 74 -2.55 9.17 -5.10
C ALA A 74 -3.10 7.79 -4.73
N GLU A 75 -4.41 7.59 -4.86
CA GLU A 75 -5.08 6.32 -4.50
C GLU A 75 -5.71 5.64 -5.72
N ARG A 76 -5.78 4.31 -5.69
CA ARG A 76 -6.53 3.46 -6.63
C ARG A 76 -7.43 2.44 -5.94
N PHE A 77 -7.98 2.82 -4.79
CA PHE A 77 -8.62 1.87 -3.87
C PHE A 77 -9.76 1.06 -4.49
N SER A 78 -10.58 1.67 -5.36
CA SER A 78 -11.63 0.97 -6.08
C SER A 78 -11.09 -0.13 -7.00
N ALA A 79 -10.09 0.19 -7.83
CA ALA A 79 -9.45 -0.78 -8.72
C ALA A 79 -8.73 -1.89 -7.95
N ALA A 80 -8.05 -1.54 -6.85
CA ALA A 80 -7.38 -2.52 -5.99
C ALA A 80 -8.37 -3.50 -5.34
N LEU A 81 -9.55 -3.03 -4.93
CA LEU A 81 -10.61 -3.90 -4.41
C LEU A 81 -11.17 -4.84 -5.48
N ALA A 82 -11.46 -4.32 -6.68
CA ALA A 82 -11.94 -5.15 -7.79
C ALA A 82 -10.94 -6.24 -8.21
N GLN A 83 -9.64 -5.92 -8.22
CA GLN A 83 -8.58 -6.91 -8.45
C GLN A 83 -8.54 -7.97 -7.35
N ALA A 84 -8.72 -7.57 -6.09
CA ALA A 84 -8.75 -8.47 -4.96
C ALA A 84 -9.95 -9.43 -4.99
N GLU A 85 -11.13 -8.93 -5.36
CA GLU A 85 -12.33 -9.74 -5.57
C GLU A 85 -12.15 -10.77 -6.68
N THR A 86 -11.43 -10.39 -7.76
CA THR A 86 -11.07 -11.34 -8.83
C THR A 86 -10.17 -12.46 -8.32
N VAL A 87 -9.19 -12.15 -7.47
CA VAL A 87 -8.34 -13.16 -6.83
C VAL A 87 -9.16 -14.10 -5.95
N ASP A 88 -10.10 -13.57 -5.17
CA ASP A 88 -10.97 -14.37 -4.31
C ASP A 88 -11.79 -15.36 -5.13
N GLN A 89 -12.39 -14.91 -6.24
CA GLN A 89 -13.11 -15.78 -7.18
C GLN A 89 -12.22 -16.87 -7.79
N GLN A 90 -10.96 -16.55 -8.13
CA GLN A 90 -10.02 -17.54 -8.68
C GLN A 90 -9.66 -18.63 -7.67
N ILE A 91 -9.56 -18.28 -6.39
CA ILE A 91 -9.27 -19.20 -5.28
C ILE A 91 -10.48 -20.08 -5.01
N GLU A 92 -11.67 -19.49 -4.94
CA GLU A 92 -12.92 -20.25 -4.79
C GLU A 92 -13.10 -21.26 -5.93
N ALA A 93 -12.88 -20.81 -7.18
CA ALA A 93 -12.98 -21.66 -8.36
C ALA A 93 -11.90 -22.77 -8.42
N SER A 94 -10.79 -22.64 -7.68
CA SER A 94 -9.78 -23.72 -7.64
C SER A 94 -10.14 -24.84 -6.69
N GLN A 95 -11.21 -24.72 -5.89
CA GLN A 95 -11.65 -25.73 -4.93
C GLN A 95 -10.53 -26.23 -4.01
N GLY A 96 -9.55 -25.37 -3.69
CA GLY A 96 -8.39 -25.75 -2.90
C GLY A 96 -7.35 -26.63 -3.60
N ASP A 97 -7.34 -26.71 -4.93
CA ASP A 97 -6.31 -27.44 -5.70
C ASP A 97 -4.89 -26.99 -5.32
N PRO A 98 -4.11 -27.85 -4.62
CA PRO A 98 -2.78 -27.51 -4.16
C PRO A 98 -1.74 -27.49 -5.29
N ALA A 99 -2.05 -28.06 -6.46
CA ALA A 99 -1.17 -28.08 -7.62
C ALA A 99 -1.30 -26.83 -8.50
N LYS A 100 -2.31 -25.97 -8.25
CA LYS A 100 -2.51 -24.75 -9.02
C LYS A 100 -1.30 -23.81 -8.87
N PRO A 101 -0.62 -23.43 -9.96
CA PRO A 101 0.54 -22.56 -9.89
C PRO A 101 0.09 -21.12 -9.63
N TRP A 102 0.16 -20.70 -8.38
CA TRP A 102 -0.17 -19.33 -7.98
C TRP A 102 1.06 -18.41 -8.08
N PRO A 103 0.87 -17.14 -8.46
CA PRO A 103 1.88 -16.12 -8.24
C PRO A 103 2.34 -16.10 -6.77
N PRO A 104 3.64 -15.86 -6.49
CA PRO A 104 4.19 -15.95 -5.13
C PRO A 104 3.50 -14.99 -4.14
N PHE A 105 3.03 -13.84 -4.63
CA PHE A 105 2.35 -12.80 -3.85
C PHE A 105 0.89 -12.60 -4.28
N LEU A 106 0.22 -13.65 -4.77
CA LEU A 106 -1.19 -13.61 -5.14
C LEU A 106 -2.04 -12.93 -4.04
N GLY A 107 -2.81 -11.92 -4.42
CA GLY A 107 -3.75 -11.22 -3.55
C GLY A 107 -3.12 -10.32 -2.48
N VAL A 108 -1.79 -10.17 -2.44
CA VAL A 108 -1.10 -9.30 -1.48
C VAL A 108 -1.11 -7.86 -1.99
N PRO A 109 -1.63 -6.88 -1.21
CA PRO A 109 -1.59 -5.47 -1.63
C PRO A 109 -0.16 -4.93 -1.67
N ILE A 110 0.10 -4.08 -2.65
CA ILE A 110 1.37 -3.35 -2.80
C ILE A 110 1.11 -1.85 -2.97
N ILE A 111 2.08 -1.04 -2.53
CA ILE A 111 2.16 0.38 -2.88
C ILE A 111 3.26 0.58 -3.92
N LEU A 112 3.01 1.47 -4.87
CA LEU A 112 4.02 1.86 -5.86
C LEU A 112 4.62 3.18 -5.44
N LYS A 113 5.95 3.26 -5.46
CA LYS A 113 6.62 4.57 -5.41
C LYS A 113 6.23 5.32 -6.68
N GLU A 114 5.79 6.55 -6.54
CA GLU A 114 5.45 7.48 -7.65
C GLU A 114 6.53 7.55 -8.75
N ALA A 115 7.78 7.24 -8.42
CA ALA A 115 8.87 7.16 -9.39
C ALA A 115 8.83 5.93 -10.33
N LEU A 116 7.87 5.03 -10.13
CA LEU A 116 7.52 3.96 -11.05
C LEU A 116 6.32 4.44 -11.86
N GLU A 117 6.52 4.61 -13.17
CA GLU A 117 5.50 5.14 -14.05
C GLU A 117 4.25 4.25 -14.05
N TYR A 118 3.08 4.87 -13.93
CA TYR A 118 1.78 4.23 -13.98
C TYR A 118 0.80 5.14 -14.72
N PRO A 119 0.01 4.61 -15.67
CA PRO A 119 -0.82 5.42 -16.54
C PRO A 119 -1.88 6.20 -15.76
N GLY A 120 -1.93 7.52 -15.95
CA GLY A 120 -2.90 8.40 -15.29
C GLY A 120 -2.56 8.79 -13.85
N PHE A 121 -1.40 8.38 -13.32
CA PHE A 121 -0.96 8.71 -11.95
C PHE A 121 0.22 9.69 -11.96
N PRO A 122 0.45 10.43 -10.84
CA PRO A 122 1.59 11.33 -10.73
C PRO A 122 2.92 10.60 -11.01
N TYR A 123 3.78 11.23 -11.81
CA TYR A 123 5.10 10.72 -12.17
C TYR A 123 6.15 11.84 -12.04
N THR A 124 6.25 12.41 -10.84
CA THR A 124 7.05 13.62 -10.59
C THR A 124 8.41 13.33 -9.97
N ASN A 125 8.64 12.11 -9.46
CA ASN A 125 9.81 11.72 -8.66
C ASN A 125 10.00 12.59 -7.40
N GLY A 126 8.95 13.27 -6.93
CA GLY A 126 9.05 14.28 -5.87
C GLY A 126 9.82 15.54 -6.26
N LEU A 127 10.07 15.78 -7.55
CA LEU A 127 10.80 16.95 -8.05
C LEU A 127 9.83 18.09 -8.40
N LEU A 128 10.08 19.28 -7.84
CA LEU A 128 9.24 20.46 -8.12
C LEU A 128 9.20 20.84 -9.60
N CYS A 129 10.32 20.68 -10.33
CA CYS A 129 10.38 20.93 -11.77
C CYS A 129 9.55 19.96 -12.62
N ARG A 130 9.05 18.87 -12.02
CA ARG A 130 8.19 17.87 -12.65
C ARG A 130 6.75 17.93 -12.13
N LYS A 131 6.38 19.00 -11.40
CA LYS A 131 5.02 19.18 -10.92
C LYS A 131 4.02 19.09 -12.09
N GLY A 132 2.97 18.30 -11.91
CA GLY A 132 1.94 18.09 -12.93
C GLY A 132 2.26 17.03 -13.97
N ARG A 133 3.44 16.39 -13.93
CA ARG A 133 3.72 15.23 -14.78
C ARG A 133 2.88 14.02 -14.36
N VAL A 134 2.29 13.37 -15.36
CA VAL A 134 1.45 12.19 -15.24
C VAL A 134 2.09 11.08 -16.09
N GLY A 135 2.06 9.84 -15.59
CA GLY A 135 2.53 8.68 -16.34
C GLY A 135 1.61 8.36 -17.53
N GLU A 136 2.21 7.94 -18.64
CA GLU A 136 1.49 7.55 -19.86
C GLU A 136 1.41 6.03 -19.99
N SER A 137 2.36 5.31 -19.39
CA SER A 137 2.47 3.86 -19.48
C SER A 137 2.93 3.23 -18.16
N SER A 138 2.71 1.92 -18.01
CA SER A 138 3.25 1.17 -16.86
C SER A 138 4.74 0.93 -17.06
N GLY A 139 5.60 1.33 -16.12
CA GLY A 139 7.05 1.07 -16.20
C GLY A 139 7.41 -0.43 -16.16
N PRO A 140 8.64 -0.83 -16.54
CA PRO A 140 9.03 -2.25 -16.65
C PRO A 140 8.85 -3.07 -15.37
N VAL A 141 9.05 -2.47 -14.20
CA VAL A 141 8.86 -3.16 -12.90
C VAL A 141 7.38 -3.34 -12.59
N VAL A 142 6.55 -2.32 -12.88
CA VAL A 142 5.09 -2.37 -12.68
C VAL A 142 4.50 -3.52 -13.49
N ARG A 143 4.89 -3.66 -14.76
CA ARG A 143 4.41 -4.75 -15.63
C ARG A 143 4.76 -6.16 -15.16
N ARG A 144 5.72 -6.34 -14.24
CA ARG A 144 6.09 -7.66 -13.69
C ARG A 144 5.33 -8.02 -12.42
N ILE A 145 4.67 -7.04 -11.80
CA ILE A 145 4.01 -7.19 -10.50
C ILE A 145 2.49 -6.94 -10.58
N GLU A 146 1.99 -6.47 -11.73
CA GLU A 146 0.57 -6.50 -12.09
C GLU A 146 0.10 -7.90 -12.50
#